data_AF-A0A645F6Q9-F1
#
_entry.id   AF-A0A645F6Q9-F1
#
_cell.length_a   1.000
_cell.length_b   1.000
_cell.length_c   1.000
_cell.angle_alpha   90.00
_cell.angle_beta   90.00
_cell.angle_gamma   90.00
#
_symmetry.space_group_name_H-M   'P 1'
#
loop_
_entity.id
_entity.type
_entity.pdbx_description
1 polymer ?
#
loop_
_entity_poly.entity_id
_entity_poly.type
_entity_poly.pdbx_seq_one_letter_code
_entity_poly.pdbx_strand_id
1 'polypeptide(L)'
;MQKAAFISNARKIVKEYTNQDKIVEIALEQFGGKEHPENIDDDWLSHFMDGARHVSDDEMRLVWGRVLAGECENPGSMPKQLIHTLSFIPIEVAKSFVKLCNCAVFFHNNGDETPAKYPIIAWQNNKRFFTKNGISFYLLSEMDSYGLIKFDSGNGYCLQDVASTKIVYFDSILHINEIPENTLNIGNVMLTKVGKSLLDITTQEKCEGYFETCKAFWQQEECEITDEADALEGAGV
;
A
#
# COMPACT_ATOMS: atom_id res chain seq x y z
N MET A 1 35.01 -22.83 -25.94
CA MET A 1 34.11 -21.66 -25.76
C MET A 1 32.66 -21.96 -26.15
N GLN A 2 32.38 -22.49 -27.34
CA GLN A 2 31.00 -22.76 -27.80
C GLN A 2 30.16 -23.64 -26.85
N LYS A 3 30.69 -24.79 -26.39
CA LYS A 3 30.00 -25.67 -25.42
C LYS A 3 29.70 -24.97 -24.07
N ALA A 4 30.62 -24.16 -23.57
CA ALA A 4 30.44 -23.42 -22.32
C ALA A 4 29.37 -22.32 -22.46
N ALA A 5 29.34 -21.61 -23.60
CA ALA A 5 28.30 -20.65 -23.91
C ALA A 5 26.92 -21.30 -24.00
N PHE A 6 26.80 -22.46 -24.67
CA PHE A 6 25.55 -23.23 -24.72
C PHE A 6 25.05 -23.65 -23.33
N ILE A 7 25.93 -24.20 -22.48
CA ILE A 7 25.57 -24.61 -21.12
C ILE A 7 25.13 -23.40 -20.29
N SER A 8 25.86 -22.28 -20.38
CA SER A 8 25.50 -21.05 -19.65
C SER A 8 24.14 -20.51 -20.10
N ASN A 9 23.89 -20.46 -21.41
CA ASN A 9 22.62 -19.98 -21.95
C ASN A 9 21.44 -20.89 -21.59
N ALA A 10 21.60 -22.21 -21.68
CA ALA A 10 20.57 -23.16 -21.28
C ALA A 10 20.23 -23.02 -19.79
N ARG A 11 21.24 -22.89 -18.92
CA ARG A 11 21.03 -22.66 -17.48
C ARG A 11 20.29 -21.35 -17.21
N LYS A 12 20.64 -20.28 -17.94
CA LYS A 12 19.97 -18.98 -17.85
C LYS A 12 18.48 -19.12 -18.20
N ILE A 13 18.16 -19.70 -19.36
CA ILE A 13 16.78 -19.90 -19.81
C ILE A 13 15.96 -20.71 -18.79
N VAL A 14 16.50 -21.83 -18.31
CA VAL A 14 15.80 -22.66 -17.31
C VAL A 14 15.56 -21.89 -16.01
N LYS A 15 16.56 -21.14 -15.51
CA LYS A 15 16.41 -20.32 -14.30
C LYS A 15 15.35 -19.23 -14.47
N GLU A 16 15.40 -18.51 -15.59
CA GLU A 16 14.46 -17.43 -15.91
C GLU A 16 13.03 -17.95 -16.00
N TYR A 17 12.81 -19.06 -16.71
CA TYR A 17 11.50 -19.71 -16.79
C TYR A 17 11.02 -20.20 -15.41
N THR A 18 11.89 -20.84 -14.63
CA THR A 18 11.53 -21.30 -13.26
C THR A 18 11.10 -20.14 -12.36
N ASN A 19 11.71 -18.96 -12.51
CA ASN A 19 11.32 -17.78 -11.73
C ASN A 19 9.92 -17.29 -12.13
N GLN A 20 9.64 -17.21 -13.43
CA GLN A 20 8.31 -16.83 -13.94
C GLN A 20 7.24 -17.83 -13.50
N ASP A 21 7.52 -19.12 -13.67
CA ASP A 21 6.62 -20.23 -13.35
C ASP A 21 6.18 -20.18 -11.87
N LYS A 22 7.13 -20.02 -10.94
CA LYS A 22 6.82 -19.86 -9.51
C LYS A 22 5.94 -18.65 -9.19
N ILE A 23 6.14 -17.53 -9.90
CA ILE A 23 5.32 -16.33 -9.71
C ILE A 23 3.90 -16.57 -10.22
N VAL A 24 3.76 -17.28 -11.35
CA VAL A 24 2.46 -17.69 -11.89
C VAL A 24 1.76 -18.64 -10.92
N GLU A 25 2.46 -19.65 -10.37
CA GLU A 25 1.92 -20.56 -9.35
C GLU A 25 1.36 -19.78 -8.14
N ILE A 26 2.14 -18.83 -7.59
CA ILE A 26 1.69 -17.97 -6.49
C ILE A 26 0.44 -17.19 -6.88
N ALA A 27 0.39 -16.62 -8.09
CA ALA A 27 -0.78 -15.87 -8.54
C ALA A 27 -2.02 -16.76 -8.60
N LEU A 28 -1.90 -17.97 -9.17
CA LEU A 28 -2.98 -18.95 -9.25
C LEU A 28 -3.51 -19.36 -7.88
N GLU A 29 -2.64 -19.47 -6.86
CA GLU A 29 -3.05 -19.77 -5.49
C GLU A 29 -3.92 -18.66 -4.86
N GLN A 30 -3.87 -17.43 -5.38
CA GLN A 30 -4.70 -16.32 -4.90
C GLN A 30 -6.08 -16.26 -5.58
N PHE A 31 -6.35 -17.10 -6.59
CA PHE A 31 -7.57 -17.01 -7.37
C PHE A 31 -8.79 -17.46 -6.54
N GLY A 32 -9.81 -16.62 -6.50
CA GLY A 32 -11.11 -16.84 -5.88
C GLY A 32 -12.25 -17.09 -6.88
N GLY A 33 -11.96 -17.18 -8.18
CA GLY A 33 -12.92 -17.48 -9.25
C GLY A 33 -13.51 -16.26 -9.95
N LYS A 34 -12.89 -15.08 -9.81
CA LYS A 34 -13.30 -13.83 -10.47
C LYS A 34 -12.24 -13.30 -11.46
N GLU A 35 -11.33 -14.16 -11.86
CA GLU A 35 -10.16 -13.76 -12.65
C GLU A 35 -10.46 -13.80 -14.15
N HIS A 36 -9.81 -12.89 -14.87
CA HIS A 36 -9.97 -12.64 -16.28
C HIS A 36 -8.59 -12.56 -16.98
N PRO A 37 -7.74 -13.60 -16.87
CA PRO A 37 -6.40 -13.59 -17.45
C PRO A 37 -6.38 -13.37 -18.97
N GLU A 38 -7.45 -13.74 -19.67
CA GLU A 38 -7.63 -13.51 -21.10
C GLU A 38 -7.81 -12.04 -21.50
N ASN A 39 -8.12 -11.17 -20.54
CA ASN A 39 -8.39 -9.75 -20.77
C ASN A 39 -7.19 -8.85 -20.39
N ILE A 40 -6.06 -9.43 -19.99
CA ILE A 40 -4.83 -8.68 -19.67
C ILE A 40 -4.21 -8.13 -20.96
N ASP A 41 -3.71 -6.90 -20.90
CA ASP A 41 -2.95 -6.27 -21.98
C ASP A 41 -1.67 -7.08 -22.30
N ASP A 42 -1.51 -7.52 -23.55
CA ASP A 42 -0.36 -8.31 -23.99
C ASP A 42 0.98 -7.60 -23.72
N ASP A 43 1.03 -6.29 -23.93
CA ASP A 43 2.22 -5.50 -23.67
C ASP A 43 2.54 -5.46 -22.17
N TRP A 44 1.53 -5.28 -21.31
CA TRP A 44 1.68 -5.36 -19.85
C TRP A 44 2.21 -6.71 -19.42
N LEU A 45 1.62 -7.80 -19.93
CA LEU A 45 2.02 -9.17 -19.59
C LEU A 45 3.46 -9.44 -20.03
N SER A 46 3.84 -8.99 -21.22
CA SER A 46 5.21 -9.08 -21.73
C SER A 46 6.21 -8.36 -20.81
N HIS A 47 5.91 -7.11 -20.40
CA HIS A 47 6.74 -6.37 -19.46
C HIS A 47 6.82 -7.03 -18.09
N PHE A 48 5.70 -7.56 -17.59
CA PHE A 48 5.64 -8.27 -16.32
C PHE A 48 6.52 -9.52 -16.36
N MET A 49 6.39 -10.34 -17.39
CA MET A 49 7.17 -11.57 -17.54
C MET A 49 8.66 -11.29 -17.73
N ASP A 50 9.03 -10.22 -18.45
CA ASP A 50 10.43 -9.81 -18.60
C ASP A 50 11.07 -9.42 -17.26
N GLY A 51 10.32 -8.73 -16.38
CA GLY A 51 10.78 -8.42 -15.02
C GLY A 51 10.81 -9.66 -14.10
N ALA A 52 9.75 -10.46 -14.11
CA ALA A 52 9.56 -11.63 -13.25
C ALA A 52 10.70 -12.67 -13.39
N ARG A 53 11.28 -12.80 -14.60
CA ARG A 53 12.38 -13.75 -14.85
C ARG A 53 13.62 -13.49 -13.99
N HIS A 54 13.79 -12.27 -13.48
CA HIS A 54 14.92 -11.87 -12.63
C HIS A 54 14.65 -12.04 -11.13
N VAL A 55 13.42 -12.36 -10.72
CA VAL A 55 13.01 -12.42 -9.32
C VAL A 55 13.33 -13.79 -8.72
N SER A 56 14.31 -13.82 -7.82
CA SER A 56 14.74 -15.07 -7.18
C SER A 56 14.52 -15.13 -5.67
N ASP A 57 14.22 -13.99 -5.05
CA ASP A 57 13.88 -13.88 -3.63
C ASP A 57 12.42 -14.30 -3.40
N ASP A 58 12.17 -15.12 -2.38
CA ASP A 58 10.84 -15.71 -2.15
C ASP A 58 9.80 -14.67 -1.71
N GLU A 59 10.18 -13.68 -0.92
CA GLU A 59 9.26 -12.61 -0.50
C GLU A 59 8.90 -11.71 -1.68
N MET A 60 9.86 -11.39 -2.55
CA MET A 60 9.56 -10.67 -3.78
C MET A 60 8.70 -11.49 -4.74
N ARG A 61 8.89 -12.82 -4.84
CA ARG A 61 7.98 -13.67 -5.64
C ARG A 61 6.54 -13.55 -5.16
N LEU A 62 6.31 -13.49 -3.84
CA LEU A 62 4.97 -13.28 -3.29
C LEU A 62 4.36 -11.92 -3.71
N VAL A 63 5.15 -10.85 -3.67
CA VAL A 63 4.70 -9.52 -4.12
C VAL A 63 4.35 -9.53 -5.61
N TRP A 64 5.23 -10.10 -6.44
CA TRP A 64 4.99 -10.20 -7.89
C TRP A 64 3.77 -11.07 -8.20
N GLY A 65 3.59 -12.20 -7.51
CA GLY A 65 2.42 -13.06 -7.68
C GLY A 65 1.11 -12.35 -7.33
N ARG A 66 1.08 -11.55 -6.26
CA ARG A 66 -0.08 -10.71 -5.92
C ARG A 66 -0.38 -9.64 -6.97
N VAL A 67 0.66 -9.04 -7.56
CA VAL A 67 0.47 -8.07 -8.66
C VAL A 67 -0.15 -8.74 -9.87
N LEU A 68 0.33 -9.93 -10.26
CA LEU A 68 -0.27 -10.69 -11.36
C LEU A 68 -1.72 -11.07 -11.03
N ALA A 69 -1.99 -11.56 -9.83
CA ALA A 69 -3.35 -11.90 -9.39
C ALA A 69 -4.29 -10.70 -9.43
N GLY A 70 -3.85 -9.53 -8.96
CA GLY A 70 -4.64 -8.29 -9.00
C GLY A 70 -4.94 -7.82 -10.43
N GLU A 71 -3.97 -7.94 -11.35
CA GLU A 71 -4.21 -7.63 -12.77
C GLU A 71 -5.14 -8.66 -13.45
N CYS A 72 -5.06 -9.94 -13.07
CA CYS A 72 -6.01 -10.96 -13.52
C CYS A 72 -7.42 -10.67 -12.99
N GLU A 73 -7.59 -10.28 -11.73
CA GLU A 73 -8.91 -9.99 -11.14
C GLU A 73 -9.52 -8.71 -11.73
N ASN A 74 -8.71 -7.66 -11.90
CA ASN A 74 -9.15 -6.36 -12.41
C ASN A 74 -8.18 -5.85 -13.49
N PRO A 75 -8.32 -6.27 -14.76
CA PRO A 75 -7.44 -5.83 -15.85
C PRO A 75 -7.35 -4.30 -15.95
N GLY A 76 -6.12 -3.78 -16.06
CA GLY A 76 -5.80 -2.35 -16.08
C GLY A 76 -5.64 -1.72 -14.69
N SER A 77 -5.80 -2.47 -13.60
CA SER A 77 -5.63 -1.96 -12.23
C SER A 77 -4.16 -1.80 -11.84
N MET A 78 -3.24 -2.59 -12.42
CA MET A 78 -1.81 -2.53 -12.14
C MET A 78 -1.09 -1.71 -13.23
N PRO A 79 -0.64 -0.48 -12.95
CA PRO A 79 0.03 0.33 -13.96
C PRO A 79 1.39 -0.27 -14.36
N LYS A 80 1.80 -0.15 -15.64
CA LYS A 80 3.14 -0.59 -16.11
C LYS A 80 4.30 -0.02 -15.27
N GLN A 81 4.12 1.18 -14.71
CA GLN A 81 5.09 1.78 -13.78
C GLN A 81 5.33 0.93 -12.52
N LEU A 82 4.32 0.21 -12.01
CA LEU A 82 4.46 -0.69 -10.87
C LEU A 82 5.46 -1.81 -11.15
N ILE A 83 5.42 -2.40 -12.36
CA ILE A 83 6.36 -3.44 -12.79
C ILE A 83 7.80 -2.91 -12.75
N HIS A 84 8.00 -1.69 -13.26
CA HIS A 84 9.31 -1.04 -13.23
C HIS A 84 9.76 -0.78 -11.80
N THR A 85 8.91 -0.20 -10.95
CA THR A 85 9.24 0.05 -9.54
C THR A 85 9.63 -1.23 -8.81
N LEU A 86 8.86 -2.31 -8.98
CA LEU A 86 9.16 -3.61 -8.35
C LEU A 86 10.45 -4.27 -8.83
N SER A 87 10.93 -3.91 -10.02
CA SER A 87 12.18 -4.44 -10.58
C SER A 87 13.43 -3.85 -9.92
N PHE A 88 13.31 -2.70 -9.27
CA PHE A 88 14.46 -1.98 -8.68
C PHE A 88 14.33 -1.72 -7.19
N ILE A 89 13.14 -1.90 -6.61
CA ILE A 89 12.92 -1.64 -5.19
C ILE A 89 13.70 -2.63 -4.30
N PRO A 90 14.47 -2.15 -3.32
CA PRO A 90 15.10 -3.00 -2.34
C PRO A 90 14.07 -3.67 -1.43
N ILE A 91 14.37 -4.90 -0.98
CA ILE A 91 13.45 -5.69 -0.15
C ILE A 91 13.11 -4.97 1.17
N GLU A 92 14.03 -4.22 1.74
CA GLU A 92 13.83 -3.41 2.94
C GLU A 92 12.80 -2.29 2.74
N VAL A 93 12.80 -1.65 1.56
CA VAL A 93 11.83 -0.60 1.21
C VAL A 93 10.46 -1.25 0.99
N ALA A 94 10.40 -2.38 0.27
CA ALA A 94 9.17 -3.13 0.07
C ALA A 94 8.55 -3.59 1.41
N LYS A 95 9.36 -4.12 2.33
CA LYS A 95 8.93 -4.51 3.68
C LYS A 95 8.39 -3.33 4.49
N SER A 96 9.09 -2.20 4.45
CA SER A 96 8.64 -1.00 5.16
C SER A 96 7.36 -0.44 4.53
N PHE A 97 7.18 -0.56 3.21
CA PHE A 97 5.94 -0.18 2.54
C PHE A 97 4.75 -1.04 3.00
N VAL A 98 4.94 -2.35 3.20
CA VAL A 98 3.91 -3.20 3.83
C VAL A 98 3.54 -2.69 5.23
N LYS A 99 4.54 -2.27 6.03
CA LYS A 99 4.26 -1.67 7.35
C LYS A 99 3.53 -0.33 7.25
N LEU A 100 3.82 0.46 6.22
CA LEU A 100 3.07 1.68 5.90
C LEU A 100 1.62 1.37 5.47
N CYS A 101 1.38 0.27 4.76
CA CYS A 101 0.04 -0.18 4.39
C CYS A 101 -0.82 -0.52 5.61
N ASN A 102 -0.22 -1.03 6.69
CA ASN A 102 -0.90 -1.28 7.97
C ASN A 102 -1.38 0.00 8.67
N CYS A 103 -0.89 1.16 8.24
CA CYS A 103 -1.33 2.47 8.68
C CYS A 103 -2.45 3.05 7.79
N ALA A 104 -2.93 2.33 6.77
CA ALA A 104 -4.04 2.82 5.95
C ALA A 104 -5.35 2.82 6.74
N VAL A 105 -6.04 3.96 6.74
CA VAL A 105 -7.41 4.11 7.25
C VAL A 105 -8.36 4.45 6.12
N PHE A 106 -9.64 4.15 6.30
CA PHE A 106 -10.68 4.35 5.30
C PHE A 106 -11.52 5.58 5.64
N PHE A 107 -11.56 6.54 4.73
CA PHE A 107 -12.39 7.74 4.79
C PHE A 107 -13.67 7.49 4.03
N HIS A 108 -14.79 7.56 4.74
CA HIS A 108 -16.13 7.48 4.16
C HIS A 108 -16.64 8.92 4.03
N ASN A 109 -16.58 9.44 2.79
CA ASN A 109 -17.18 10.72 2.48
C ASN A 109 -18.68 10.54 2.20
N ASN A 110 -19.48 11.54 2.57
CA ASN A 110 -20.90 11.57 2.24
C ASN A 110 -21.08 11.70 0.72
N GLY A 111 -21.32 10.58 0.04
CA GLY A 111 -21.65 10.54 -1.39
C GLY A 111 -20.74 9.66 -2.26
N ASP A 112 -19.59 9.20 -1.75
CA ASP A 112 -18.70 8.31 -2.49
C ASP A 112 -19.13 6.84 -2.30
N GLU A 113 -19.25 6.09 -3.40
CA GLU A 113 -19.54 4.65 -3.36
C GLU A 113 -18.38 3.83 -2.78
N THR A 114 -17.14 4.33 -2.95
CA THR A 114 -15.92 3.64 -2.50
C THR A 114 -15.15 4.51 -1.51
N PRO A 115 -14.90 4.03 -0.28
CA PRO A 115 -14.12 4.78 0.69
C PRO A 115 -12.69 5.01 0.20
N ALA A 116 -12.15 6.19 0.46
CA ALA A 116 -10.76 6.52 0.14
C ALA A 116 -9.82 5.95 1.21
N LYS A 117 -8.68 5.37 0.80
CA LYS A 117 -7.67 4.81 1.71
C LYS A 117 -6.46 5.73 1.80
N TYR A 118 -6.10 6.14 3.00
CA TYR A 118 -4.89 6.96 3.23
C TYR A 118 -4.07 6.40 4.40
N PRO A 119 -2.74 6.23 4.24
CA PRO A 119 -1.84 5.97 5.35
C PRO A 119 -1.61 7.27 6.14
N ILE A 120 -2.06 7.32 7.39
CA ILE A 120 -1.94 8.53 8.23
C ILE A 120 -0.60 8.51 8.98
N ILE A 121 0.40 9.12 8.35
CA ILE A 121 1.75 9.23 8.91
C ILE A 121 1.97 10.65 9.46
N ALA A 122 1.52 10.91 10.69
CA ALA A 122 1.75 12.17 11.41
C ALA A 122 3.18 12.23 11.98
N TRP A 123 4.18 12.37 11.12
CA TRP A 123 5.59 12.09 11.40
C TRP A 123 6.17 12.93 12.54
N GLN A 124 5.90 14.24 12.56
CA GLN A 124 6.56 15.18 13.46
C GLN A 124 6.34 14.86 14.94
N ASN A 125 5.09 14.56 15.32
CA ASN A 125 4.72 14.32 16.72
C ASN A 125 4.81 12.83 17.11
N ASN A 126 4.90 11.92 16.13
CA ASN A 126 4.80 10.48 16.36
C ASN A 126 6.01 9.67 15.84
N LYS A 127 7.14 10.33 15.61
CA LYS A 127 8.38 9.70 15.10
C LYS A 127 8.77 8.41 15.84
N ARG A 128 8.66 8.40 17.19
CA ARG A 128 9.02 7.23 18.00
C ARG A 128 8.09 6.04 17.74
N PHE A 129 6.79 6.30 17.60
CA PHE A 129 5.80 5.27 17.28
C PHE A 129 6.10 4.65 15.92
N PHE A 130 6.24 5.48 14.88
CA PHE A 130 6.50 4.99 13.52
C PHE A 130 7.85 4.26 13.41
N THR A 131 8.90 4.80 14.02
CA THR A 131 10.23 4.16 13.99
C THR A 131 10.21 2.79 14.66
N LYS A 132 9.50 2.65 15.79
CA LYS A 132 9.34 1.35 16.47
C LYS A 132 8.57 0.33 15.60
N ASN A 133 7.64 0.82 14.77
CA ASN A 133 6.82 0.01 13.86
C ASN A 133 7.44 -0.17 12.45
N GLY A 134 8.73 0.13 12.27
CA GLY A 134 9.46 -0.13 11.03
C GLY A 134 9.28 0.91 9.93
N ILE A 135 8.78 2.10 10.27
CA ILE A 135 8.66 3.24 9.36
C ILE A 135 9.64 4.32 9.84
N SER A 136 10.70 4.58 9.06
CA SER A 136 11.71 5.58 9.39
C SER A 136 11.72 6.70 8.37
N PHE A 137 12.27 7.87 8.72
CA PHE A 137 12.43 8.99 7.79
C PHE A 137 13.16 8.56 6.52
N TYR A 138 14.26 7.82 6.68
CA TYR A 138 15.05 7.31 5.56
C TYR A 138 14.19 6.43 4.65
N LEU A 139 13.42 5.49 5.22
CA LEU A 139 12.57 4.59 4.43
C LEU A 139 11.40 5.35 3.77
N LEU A 140 10.85 6.39 4.38
CA LEU A 140 9.86 7.26 3.74
C LEU A 140 10.46 8.01 2.54
N SER A 141 11.68 8.55 2.69
CA SER A 141 12.40 9.19 1.58
C SER A 141 12.71 8.21 0.44
N GLU A 142 13.11 6.98 0.76
CA GLU A 142 13.33 5.93 -0.24
C GLU A 142 12.01 5.55 -0.94
N MET A 143 10.91 5.36 -0.20
CA MET A 143 9.61 5.07 -0.83
C MET A 143 9.16 6.17 -1.80
N ASP A 144 9.43 7.45 -1.50
CA ASP A 144 9.16 8.54 -2.45
C ASP A 144 10.08 8.49 -3.66
N SER A 145 11.38 8.21 -3.47
CA SER A 145 12.34 8.11 -4.58
C SER A 145 12.01 6.97 -5.55
N TYR A 146 11.48 5.85 -5.05
CA TYR A 146 10.95 4.74 -5.87
C TYR A 146 9.53 5.00 -6.42
N GLY A 147 8.92 6.12 -6.05
CA GLY A 147 7.62 6.56 -6.54
C GLY A 147 6.44 5.77 -5.97
N LEU A 148 6.60 5.14 -4.80
CA LEU A 148 5.49 4.49 -4.07
C LEU A 148 4.62 5.52 -3.33
N ILE A 149 5.26 6.53 -2.77
CA ILE A 149 4.59 7.59 -2.02
C ILE A 149 5.04 8.97 -2.50
N LYS A 150 4.36 10.00 -1.98
CA LYS A 150 4.87 11.35 -1.85
C LYS A 150 5.05 11.64 -0.37
N PHE A 151 6.23 12.12 -0.01
CA PHE A 151 6.60 12.38 1.36
C PHE A 151 6.93 13.86 1.54
N ASP A 152 6.10 14.57 2.30
CA ASP A 152 6.40 15.94 2.72
C ASP A 152 6.83 15.95 4.18
N SER A 153 8.14 16.11 4.42
CA SER A 153 8.70 16.22 5.77
C SER A 153 8.32 17.51 6.51
N GLY A 154 7.72 18.49 5.83
CA GLY A 154 7.28 19.75 6.40
C GLY A 154 5.85 19.64 6.96
N ASN A 155 4.92 20.30 6.28
CA ASN A 155 3.54 20.48 6.74
C ASN A 155 2.66 19.28 6.44
N GLY A 156 3.07 18.41 5.51
CA GLY A 156 2.29 17.26 5.09
C GLY A 156 1.22 17.64 4.09
N TYR A 157 0.18 16.82 4.03
CA TYR A 157 -0.90 16.93 3.06
C TYR A 157 -2.22 17.13 3.78
N CYS A 158 -3.10 17.92 3.16
CA CYS A 158 -4.45 18.16 3.66
C CYS A 158 -5.49 17.88 2.58
N LEU A 159 -6.64 17.39 3.00
CA LEU A 159 -7.86 17.38 2.21
C LEU A 159 -8.59 18.70 2.42
N GLN A 160 -9.06 19.30 1.33
CA GLN A 160 -9.79 20.57 1.33
C GLN A 160 -11.29 20.31 1.26
N ASP A 161 -12.09 21.28 1.71
CA ASP A 161 -13.55 21.26 1.64
C ASP A 161 -14.20 20.06 2.37
N VAL A 162 -13.59 19.60 3.47
CA VAL A 162 -14.11 18.51 4.31
C VAL A 162 -14.62 19.07 5.62
N ALA A 163 -15.94 19.07 5.83
CA ALA A 163 -16.56 19.55 7.07
C ALA A 163 -16.61 18.49 8.17
N SER A 164 -16.85 17.23 7.79
CA SER A 164 -16.88 16.07 8.67
C SER A 164 -16.53 14.81 7.87
N THR A 165 -16.06 13.76 8.54
CA THR A 165 -15.79 12.47 7.90
C THR A 165 -15.85 11.31 8.90
N LYS A 166 -16.13 10.12 8.38
CA LYS A 166 -16.04 8.87 9.14
C LYS A 166 -14.78 8.12 8.74
N ILE A 167 -13.93 7.87 9.72
CA ILE A 167 -12.68 7.13 9.59
C ILE A 167 -12.86 5.73 10.15
N VAL A 168 -12.50 4.73 9.36
CA VAL A 168 -12.56 3.32 9.77
C VAL A 168 -11.15 2.72 9.72
N TYR A 169 -10.78 2.06 10.80
CA TYR A 169 -9.55 1.28 10.91
C TYR A 169 -9.86 -0.10 11.48
N PHE A 170 -9.96 -1.10 10.59
CA PHE A 170 -10.46 -2.44 10.93
C PHE A 170 -11.84 -2.37 11.61
N ASP A 171 -11.92 -2.78 12.87
CA ASP A 171 -13.08 -2.79 13.75
C ASP A 171 -13.30 -1.46 14.49
N SER A 172 -12.37 -0.51 14.39
CA SER A 172 -12.43 0.78 15.07
C SER A 172 -12.99 1.88 14.17
N ILE A 173 -13.89 2.70 14.72
CA ILE A 173 -14.59 3.76 13.99
C ILE A 173 -14.41 5.09 14.74
N LEU A 174 -13.95 6.09 14.00
CA LEU A 174 -13.80 7.46 14.47
C LEU A 174 -14.66 8.39 13.61
N HIS A 175 -15.53 9.15 14.24
CA HIS A 175 -16.23 10.25 13.60
C HIS A 175 -15.47 11.55 13.88
N ILE A 176 -15.09 12.26 12.82
CA ILE A 176 -14.63 13.64 12.93
C ILE A 176 -15.84 14.52 12.58
N ASN A 177 -16.42 15.14 13.61
CA ASN A 177 -17.69 15.87 13.52
C ASN A 177 -17.49 17.31 13.03
N GLU A 178 -16.37 17.92 13.41
CA GLU A 178 -16.00 19.29 13.00
C GLU A 178 -14.50 19.35 12.67
N ILE A 179 -14.18 19.98 11.53
CA ILE A 179 -12.83 20.13 11.01
C ILE A 179 -12.54 21.63 10.87
N PRO A 180 -11.50 22.16 11.55
CA PRO A 180 -11.12 23.56 11.44
C PRO A 180 -10.87 23.99 9.99
N GLU A 181 -11.45 25.12 9.60
CA GLU A 181 -11.33 25.69 8.25
C GLU A 181 -11.73 24.72 7.11
N ASN A 182 -12.48 23.66 7.41
CA ASN A 182 -12.79 22.55 6.51
C ASN A 182 -11.54 21.94 5.82
N THR A 183 -10.38 22.02 6.48
CA THR A 183 -9.10 21.54 5.96
C THR A 183 -8.58 20.42 6.86
N LEU A 184 -8.71 19.17 6.39
CA LEU A 184 -8.32 18.00 7.17
C LEU A 184 -6.89 17.60 6.89
N ASN A 185 -6.00 17.72 7.88
CA ASN A 185 -4.65 17.20 7.80
C ASN A 185 -4.65 15.66 7.76
N ILE A 186 -3.99 15.08 6.77
CA ILE A 186 -3.86 13.63 6.56
C ILE A 186 -2.41 13.14 6.76
N GLY A 187 -1.57 13.97 7.35
CA GLY A 187 -0.19 13.65 7.71
C GLY A 187 0.78 13.84 6.55
N ASN A 188 1.97 13.26 6.68
CA ASN A 188 3.13 13.58 5.84
C ASN A 188 3.27 12.70 4.59
N VAL A 189 2.32 11.79 4.35
CA VAL A 189 2.42 10.81 3.26
C VAL A 189 1.15 10.79 2.41
N MET A 190 1.34 10.79 1.09
CA MET A 190 0.30 10.45 0.12
C MET A 190 0.75 9.28 -0.76
N LEU A 191 -0.16 8.40 -1.12
CA LEU A 191 0.14 7.32 -2.07
C LEU A 191 0.22 7.88 -3.50
N THR A 192 1.20 7.43 -4.27
CA THR A 192 1.14 7.60 -5.73
C THR A 192 0.13 6.62 -6.33
N LYS A 193 -0.13 6.71 -7.65
CA LYS A 193 -0.92 5.69 -8.35
C LYS A 193 -0.35 4.28 -8.17
N VAL A 194 0.98 4.16 -8.21
CA VAL A 194 1.69 2.88 -8.01
C VAL A 194 1.50 2.40 -6.57
N GLY A 195 1.71 3.27 -5.58
CA GLY A 195 1.51 2.93 -4.18
C GLY A 195 0.07 2.52 -3.87
N LYS A 196 -0.93 3.20 -4.44
CA LYS A 196 -2.34 2.84 -4.26
C LYS A 196 -2.64 1.45 -4.82
N SER A 197 -2.19 1.15 -6.03
CA SER A 197 -2.39 -0.16 -6.66
C SER A 197 -1.75 -1.28 -5.82
N LEU A 198 -0.55 -1.03 -5.30
CA LEU A 198 0.15 -1.98 -4.43
C LEU A 198 -0.52 -2.13 -3.06
N LEU A 199 -1.03 -1.03 -2.47
CA LEU A 199 -1.81 -1.07 -1.23
C LEU A 199 -3.06 -1.96 -1.40
N ASP A 200 -3.76 -1.84 -2.52
CA ASP A 200 -5.03 -2.52 -2.74
C ASP A 200 -4.89 -4.06 -2.79
N ILE A 201 -3.74 -4.57 -3.22
CA ILE A 201 -3.41 -6.01 -3.23
C ILE A 201 -2.60 -6.47 -2.01
N THR A 202 -2.24 -5.55 -1.11
CA THR A 202 -1.46 -5.87 0.09
C THR A 202 -2.41 -6.21 1.23
N THR A 203 -2.26 -7.39 1.80
CA THR A 203 -2.97 -7.75 3.04
C THR A 203 -2.50 -6.85 4.19
N GLN A 204 -3.42 -6.06 4.76
CA GLN A 204 -3.14 -5.20 5.92
C GLN A 204 -3.32 -5.95 7.23
N GLU A 205 -2.48 -5.62 8.22
CA GLU A 205 -2.55 -6.13 9.60
C GLU A 205 -2.77 -4.98 10.58
N LYS A 206 -3.57 -5.21 11.63
CA LYS A 206 -3.84 -4.19 12.67
C LYS A 206 -2.54 -3.86 13.42
N CYS A 207 -2.20 -2.58 13.48
CA CYS A 207 -1.05 -2.04 14.20
C CYS A 207 -1.49 -1.55 15.58
N GLU A 208 -0.95 -2.18 16.62
CA GLU A 208 -1.27 -1.86 18.01
C GLU A 208 -0.92 -0.40 18.35
N GLY A 209 -1.85 0.33 18.96
CA GLY A 209 -1.70 1.74 19.33
C GLY A 209 -1.79 2.74 18.16
N TYR A 210 -1.96 2.27 16.92
CA TYR A 210 -2.03 3.15 15.76
C TYR A 210 -3.31 4.01 15.74
N PHE A 211 -4.45 3.41 16.09
CA PHE A 211 -5.73 4.13 16.11
C PHE A 211 -5.73 5.27 17.15
N GLU A 212 -5.16 5.03 18.33
CA GLU A 212 -4.95 6.06 19.36
C GLU A 212 -4.00 7.16 18.88
N THR A 213 -2.96 6.80 18.12
CA THR A 213 -2.04 7.78 17.50
C THR A 213 -2.79 8.69 16.54
N CYS A 214 -3.73 8.14 15.76
CA CYS A 214 -4.58 8.90 14.83
C CYS A 214 -5.55 9.83 15.58
N LYS A 215 -6.24 9.33 16.62
CA LYS A 215 -7.12 10.16 17.47
C LYS A 215 -6.37 11.35 18.09
N ALA A 216 -5.23 11.08 18.71
CA ALA A 216 -4.39 12.12 19.31
C ALA A 216 -3.90 13.15 18.28
N PHE A 217 -3.59 12.69 17.05
CA PHE A 217 -3.20 13.57 15.96
C PHE A 217 -4.32 14.55 15.59
N TRP A 218 -5.53 14.09 15.30
CA TRP A 218 -6.63 15.00 14.92
C TRP A 218 -7.14 15.86 16.09
N GLN A 219 -7.05 15.38 17.33
CA GLN A 219 -7.31 16.23 18.51
C GLN A 219 -6.31 17.38 18.64
N GLN A 220 -5.03 17.16 18.31
CA GLN A 220 -4.02 18.22 18.31
C GLN A 220 -4.26 19.26 17.20
N GLU A 221 -4.86 18.83 16.09
CA GLU A 221 -5.30 19.69 14.99
C GLU A 221 -6.69 20.29 15.26
N GLU A 222 -7.15 20.32 16.52
CA GLU A 222 -8.40 20.94 16.98
C GLU A 222 -9.68 20.38 16.33
N CYS A 223 -9.63 19.16 15.79
CA CYS A 223 -10.82 18.49 15.27
C CYS A 223 -11.73 17.97 16.40
N GLU A 224 -13.04 18.16 16.28
CA GLU A 224 -14.00 17.54 17.19
C GLU A 224 -14.23 16.08 16.80
N ILE A 225 -13.90 15.14 17.69
CA ILE A 225 -13.97 13.71 17.40
C ILE A 225 -14.85 12.93 18.36
N THR A 226 -15.46 11.83 17.88
CA THR A 226 -16.20 10.87 18.68
C THR A 226 -15.86 9.45 18.25
N ASP A 227 -15.55 8.57 19.21
CA ASP A 227 -15.26 7.16 18.97
C ASP A 227 -16.50 6.31 19.28
N GLU A 228 -16.81 5.30 18.46
CA GLU A 228 -17.93 4.38 18.71
C GLU A 228 -17.69 3.46 19.92
N ALA A 229 -16.45 3.33 20.41
CA ALA A 229 -16.17 2.70 21.70
C ALA A 229 -16.77 3.49 22.89
N ASP A 230 -16.76 4.82 22.82
CA ASP A 230 -17.26 5.72 23.86
C ASP A 230 -18.80 5.88 23.82
N ALA A 231 -19.41 5.65 22.65
CA ALA A 231 -20.86 5.75 22.46
C ALA A 231 -21.66 4.69 23.23
N LEU A 232 -21.03 3.56 23.57
CA LEU A 232 -21.63 2.50 24.39
C LEU A 232 -21.54 2.76 25.89
N GLU A 233 -20.61 3.60 26.35
CA GLU A 233 -20.52 4.01 27.76
C GLU A 233 -21.43 5.22 28.07
N GLY A 234 -21.77 6.04 27.07
CA GLY A 234 -22.66 7.20 27.21
C GLY A 234 -24.16 6.91 27.11
N ALA A 235 -24.57 5.73 26.61
CA ALA A 235 -25.98 5.32 26.50
C ALA A 235 -26.51 4.58 27.75
N GLY A 236 -25.72 4.58 28.83
CA GLY A 236 -25.99 3.84 30.07
C GLY A 236 -26.04 4.70 31.33
N VAL A 237 -26.72 5.86 31.32
CA VAL A 237 -27.30 6.51 32.52
C VAL A 237 -28.59 7.24 32.14
#